data_AF-A8MDH5-F1
#
_entry.id   AF-A8MDH5-F1
#
_cell.length_a   1.000
_cell.length_b   1.000
_cell.length_c   1.000
_cell.angle_alpha   90.00
_cell.angle_beta   90.00
_cell.angle_gamma   90.00
#
_symmetry.space_group_name_H-M   'P 1'
#
loop_
_entity.id
_entity.type
_entity.pdbx_description
1 polymer ?
#
loop_
_entity_poly.entity_id
_entity_poly.type
_entity_poly.pdbx_seq_one_letter_code
_entity_poly.pdbx_strand_id
1 'polypeptide(L)'
;MEKGEVIEDLSKIMEERGFTLSRLNDEAYIAKSGSLSMLIWLPNEDYLLIDDPVKFVEEMGLSKVDGIIIVSYRAFYLADEVSKLIDTVRVWNGIHLNVKVYAVDIYRLGERLEETLNLALTTFSSKVSSINEPDGPCPQCGSQMFIKYRHAHKSLIYEEPVIEEILVCEKCMIKIHRVKAQ
;
A
#
# COMPACT_ATOMS: atom_id res chain seq x y z
N MET A 1 5.65 13.88 -17.27
CA MET A 1 5.91 12.43 -17.25
C MET A 1 4.92 11.78 -18.16
N GLU A 2 5.42 11.06 -19.16
CA GLU A 2 4.57 10.21 -20.00
C GLU A 2 4.14 8.99 -19.18
N LYS A 3 2.92 8.46 -19.41
CA LYS A 3 2.39 7.31 -18.65
C LYS A 3 3.34 6.09 -18.66
N GLY A 4 4.11 5.91 -19.73
CA GLY A 4 5.14 4.87 -19.82
C GLY A 4 6.26 5.03 -18.79
N GLU A 5 6.78 6.25 -18.62
CA GLU A 5 7.83 6.56 -17.63
C GLU A 5 7.34 6.30 -16.20
N VAL A 6 6.10 6.70 -15.91
CA VAL A 6 5.47 6.47 -14.60
C VAL A 6 5.40 4.99 -14.26
N ILE A 7 5.02 4.16 -15.23
CA ILE A 7 4.90 2.70 -15.04
C ILE A 7 6.27 2.07 -14.83
N GLU A 8 7.31 2.52 -15.55
CA GLU A 8 8.67 2.02 -15.40
C GLU A 8 9.23 2.36 -14.03
N ASP A 9 9.12 3.63 -13.60
CA ASP A 9 9.55 4.08 -12.27
C ASP A 9 8.80 3.35 -11.17
N LEU A 10 7.47 3.26 -11.28
CA LEU A 10 6.65 2.51 -10.32
C LEU A 10 7.08 1.05 -10.26
N SER A 11 7.32 0.41 -11.41
CA SER A 11 7.72 -0.99 -11.44
C SER A 11 9.04 -1.22 -10.73
N LYS A 12 10.03 -0.38 -11.03
CA LYS A 12 11.34 -0.43 -10.39
C LYS A 12 11.25 -0.26 -8.87
N ILE A 13 10.52 0.74 -8.39
CA ILE A 13 10.38 1.01 -6.95
C ILE A 13 9.72 -0.17 -6.24
N MET A 14 8.64 -0.71 -6.83
CA MET A 14 7.92 -1.84 -6.24
C MET A 14 8.79 -3.10 -6.21
N GLU A 15 9.53 -3.40 -7.28
CA GLU A 15 10.45 -4.54 -7.33
C GLU A 15 11.61 -4.41 -6.34
N GLU A 16 12.22 -3.21 -6.22
CA GLU A 16 13.24 -2.91 -5.21
C GLU A 16 12.72 -3.11 -3.77
N ARG A 17 11.41 -2.93 -3.56
CA ARG A 17 10.70 -3.16 -2.30
C ARG A 17 10.16 -4.58 -2.15
N GLY A 18 10.53 -5.51 -3.04
CA GLY A 18 10.18 -6.93 -2.93
C GLY A 18 8.74 -7.24 -3.33
N PHE A 19 8.10 -6.40 -4.15
CA PHE A 19 6.81 -6.68 -4.75
C PHE A 19 6.95 -7.26 -6.16
N THR A 20 6.09 -8.21 -6.49
CA THR A 20 5.88 -8.64 -7.87
C THR A 20 4.66 -7.93 -8.45
N LEU A 21 4.80 -7.33 -9.62
CA LEU A 21 3.72 -6.66 -10.34
C LEU A 21 3.15 -7.53 -11.44
N SER A 22 1.83 -7.50 -11.58
CA SER A 22 1.10 -8.15 -12.66
C SER A 22 0.04 -7.21 -13.20
N ARG A 23 -0.07 -7.11 -14.52
CA ARG A 23 -1.05 -6.23 -15.15
C ARG A 23 -2.46 -6.81 -14.97
N LEU A 24 -3.40 -6.00 -14.50
CA LEU A 24 -4.82 -6.34 -14.45
C LEU A 24 -5.54 -5.86 -15.70
N ASN A 25 -5.35 -4.58 -16.06
CA ASN A 25 -5.90 -3.93 -17.24
C ASN A 25 -4.99 -2.76 -17.69
N ASP A 26 -5.49 -1.86 -18.54
CA ASP A 26 -4.69 -0.74 -19.07
C ASP A 26 -4.40 0.39 -18.07
N GLU A 27 -5.12 0.42 -16.95
CA GLU A 27 -4.99 1.43 -15.90
C GLU A 27 -4.58 0.82 -14.56
N ALA A 28 -4.54 -0.51 -14.44
CA ALA A 28 -4.40 -1.15 -13.15
C ALA A 28 -3.43 -2.34 -13.16
N TYR A 29 -2.74 -2.47 -12.03
CA TYR A 29 -1.78 -3.53 -11.75
C TYR A 29 -2.08 -4.12 -10.37
N ILE A 30 -1.81 -5.40 -10.21
CA ILE A 30 -1.80 -6.06 -8.90
C ILE A 30 -0.34 -6.24 -8.49
N ALA A 31 0.01 -5.64 -7.35
CA ALA A 31 1.28 -5.81 -6.68
C ALA A 31 1.15 -6.78 -5.51
N LYS A 32 2.07 -7.73 -5.39
CA LYS A 32 2.05 -8.74 -4.32
C LYS A 32 3.39 -8.82 -3.60
N SER A 33 3.34 -9.00 -2.28
CA SER A 33 4.50 -9.33 -1.45
C SER A 33 4.06 -10.27 -0.32
N GLY A 34 4.60 -11.50 -0.29
CA GLY A 34 4.04 -12.57 0.53
C GLY A 34 2.58 -12.86 0.17
N SER A 35 1.67 -12.75 1.14
CA SER A 35 0.22 -12.82 0.92
C SER A 35 -0.46 -11.45 0.87
N LEU A 36 0.28 -10.34 0.98
CA LEU A 36 -0.26 -8.99 0.78
C LEU A 36 -0.55 -8.78 -0.69
N SER A 37 -1.75 -8.31 -1.02
CA SER A 37 -2.14 -7.97 -2.40
C SER A 37 -2.66 -6.54 -2.47
N MET A 38 -1.99 -5.71 -3.26
CA MET A 38 -2.34 -4.29 -3.46
C MET A 38 -2.75 -4.07 -4.91
N LEU A 39 -3.86 -3.40 -5.13
CA LEU A 39 -4.22 -2.85 -6.43
C LEU A 39 -3.50 -1.51 -6.60
N ILE A 40 -2.83 -1.31 -7.73
CA ILE A 40 -2.27 -0.03 -8.12
C ILE A 40 -3.11 0.46 -9.29
N TRP A 41 -3.70 1.64 -9.15
CA TRP A 41 -4.54 2.25 -10.16
C TRP A 41 -3.92 3.56 -10.65
N LEU A 42 -3.65 3.62 -11.95
CA LEU A 42 -3.16 4.76 -12.71
C LEU A 42 -4.26 5.18 -13.70
N PRO A 43 -5.29 5.89 -13.22
CA PRO A 43 -6.42 6.29 -14.05
C PRO A 43 -5.96 7.20 -15.20
N ASN A 44 -6.64 7.09 -16.34
CA ASN A 44 -6.42 8.03 -17.45
C ASN A 44 -7.05 9.41 -17.17
N GLU A 45 -8.11 9.45 -16.37
CA GLU A 45 -8.85 10.66 -16.01
C GLU A 45 -8.69 10.97 -14.52
N ASP A 46 -8.49 12.24 -14.17
CA ASP A 46 -8.31 12.69 -12.78
C ASP A 46 -9.65 12.89 -12.03
N TYR A 47 -10.70 12.22 -12.48
CA TYR A 47 -12.04 12.29 -11.89
C TYR A 47 -12.75 10.94 -11.96
N LEU A 48 -13.60 10.69 -10.94
CA LEU A 48 -14.32 9.43 -10.82
C LEU A 48 -15.70 9.56 -11.45
N LEU A 49 -15.86 9.10 -12.69
CA LEU A 49 -17.18 8.90 -13.31
C LEU A 49 -17.56 7.43 -13.17
N ILE A 50 -18.39 7.12 -12.18
CA ILE A 50 -18.90 5.77 -11.97
C ILE A 50 -20.42 5.80 -11.95
N ASP A 51 -21.01 5.16 -12.96
CA ASP A 51 -22.44 4.98 -13.07
C ASP A 51 -22.96 3.83 -12.19
N ASP A 52 -22.12 2.81 -11.95
CA ASP A 52 -22.44 1.64 -11.11
C ASP A 52 -21.30 1.32 -10.13
N PRO A 53 -21.47 1.66 -8.84
CA PRO A 53 -20.50 1.36 -7.78
C PRO A 53 -20.14 -0.13 -7.64
N VAL A 54 -21.10 -1.04 -7.82
CA VAL A 54 -20.86 -2.47 -7.66
C VAL A 54 -20.01 -2.99 -8.81
N LYS A 55 -20.33 -2.54 -10.03
CA LYS A 55 -19.54 -2.87 -11.21
C LYS A 55 -18.09 -2.42 -11.07
N PHE A 56 -17.84 -1.20 -10.56
CA PHE A 56 -16.48 -0.73 -10.31
C PHE A 56 -15.72 -1.64 -9.33
N VAL A 57 -16.36 -2.05 -8.23
CA VAL A 57 -15.78 -2.96 -7.24
C VAL A 57 -15.39 -4.29 -7.87
N GLU A 58 -16.23 -4.84 -8.75
CA GLU A 58 -15.98 -6.10 -9.45
C GLU A 58 -14.86 -5.99 -10.48
N GLU A 59 -14.88 -4.96 -11.32
CA GLU A 59 -13.89 -4.72 -12.39
C GLU A 59 -12.50 -4.44 -11.81
N MET A 60 -12.43 -3.67 -10.74
CA MET A 60 -11.17 -3.39 -10.03
C MET A 60 -10.78 -4.55 -9.08
N GLY A 61 -11.63 -5.56 -8.91
CA GLY A 61 -11.36 -6.71 -8.06
C GLY A 61 -11.13 -6.35 -6.60
N LEU A 62 -11.78 -5.29 -6.10
CA LEU A 62 -11.55 -4.75 -4.75
C LEU A 62 -11.83 -5.77 -3.64
N SER A 63 -12.72 -6.74 -3.87
CA SER A 63 -12.98 -7.83 -2.92
C SER A 63 -11.80 -8.81 -2.74
N LYS A 64 -10.78 -8.74 -3.59
CA LYS A 64 -9.64 -9.68 -3.63
C LYS A 64 -8.31 -9.05 -3.20
N VAL A 65 -8.31 -7.77 -2.85
CA VAL A 65 -7.10 -7.03 -2.48
C VAL A 65 -7.22 -6.46 -1.07
N ASP A 66 -6.07 -6.19 -0.45
CA ASP A 66 -5.96 -5.60 0.88
C ASP A 66 -6.01 -4.07 0.86
N GLY A 67 -5.58 -3.49 -0.26
CA GLY A 67 -5.63 -2.06 -0.46
C GLY A 67 -5.51 -1.65 -1.92
N ILE A 68 -5.88 -0.41 -2.20
CA ILE A 68 -5.73 0.26 -3.49
C ILE A 68 -4.80 1.47 -3.31
N ILE A 69 -3.79 1.58 -4.17
CA ILE A 69 -2.89 2.73 -4.30
C ILE A 69 -3.30 3.46 -5.57
N ILE A 70 -3.78 4.69 -5.43
CA ILE A 70 -4.20 5.53 -6.54
C ILE A 70 -3.06 6.49 -6.87
N VAL A 71 -2.53 6.40 -8.09
CA VAL A 71 -1.42 7.22 -8.59
C VAL A 71 -1.96 8.19 -9.64
N SER A 72 -2.06 9.48 -9.29
CA SER A 72 -2.69 10.49 -10.16
C SER A 72 -2.29 11.90 -9.73
N TYR A 73 -2.49 12.89 -10.61
CA TYR A 73 -2.37 14.31 -10.27
C TYR A 73 -3.38 14.76 -9.21
N ARG A 74 -4.54 14.11 -9.11
CA ARG A 74 -5.60 14.37 -8.12
C ARG A 74 -5.85 13.15 -7.23
N ALA A 75 -4.78 12.43 -6.86
CA ALA A 75 -4.87 11.19 -6.11
C ALA A 75 -5.70 11.29 -4.81
N PHE A 76 -5.61 12.39 -4.07
CA PHE A 76 -6.39 12.59 -2.84
C PHE A 76 -7.89 12.71 -3.10
N TYR A 77 -8.28 13.46 -4.14
CA TYR A 77 -9.68 13.56 -4.54
C TYR A 77 -10.23 12.18 -4.94
N LEU A 78 -9.49 11.44 -5.77
CA LEU A 78 -9.88 10.10 -6.18
C LEU A 78 -9.95 9.12 -5.00
N ALA A 79 -9.03 9.23 -4.04
CA ALA A 79 -9.06 8.41 -2.82
C ALA A 79 -10.30 8.69 -1.97
N ASP A 80 -10.72 9.95 -1.84
CA ASP A 80 -11.95 10.31 -1.15
C ASP A 80 -13.17 9.75 -1.87
N GLU A 81 -13.24 9.89 -3.19
CA GLU A 81 -14.36 9.38 -3.99
C GLU A 81 -14.44 7.84 -3.97
N VAL A 82 -13.31 7.15 -4.09
CA VAL A 82 -13.25 5.68 -3.95
C VAL A 82 -13.65 5.24 -2.53
N SER A 83 -13.22 5.96 -1.50
CA SER A 83 -13.62 5.66 -0.12
C SER A 83 -15.12 5.83 0.09
N LYS A 84 -15.71 6.92 -0.42
CA LYS A 84 -17.17 7.14 -0.41
C LYS A 84 -17.91 6.05 -1.17
N LEU A 85 -17.38 5.62 -2.31
CA LEU A 85 -17.95 4.55 -3.11
C LEU A 85 -17.96 3.23 -2.34
N ILE A 86 -16.84 2.86 -1.72
CA ILE A 86 -16.73 1.66 -0.88
C ILE A 86 -17.75 1.69 0.26
N ASP A 87 -17.89 2.84 0.94
CA ASP A 87 -18.90 3.00 1.99
C ASP A 87 -20.34 2.91 1.46
N THR A 88 -20.60 3.47 0.27
CA THR A 88 -21.90 3.40 -0.40
C THR A 88 -22.27 1.97 -0.73
N VAL A 89 -21.35 1.21 -1.33
CA VAL A 89 -21.53 -0.22 -1.66
C VAL A 89 -21.79 -1.04 -0.39
N ARG A 90 -21.08 -0.75 0.70
CA ARG A 90 -21.33 -1.40 2.00
C ARG A 90 -22.75 -1.15 2.49
N VAL A 91 -23.19 0.11 2.48
CA VAL A 91 -24.49 0.50 3.06
C VAL A 91 -25.67 0.08 2.18
N TRP A 92 -25.55 0.19 0.87
CA TRP A 92 -26.67 0.03 -0.06
C TRP A 92 -26.77 -1.40 -0.61
N ASN A 93 -25.65 -2.11 -0.73
CA ASN A 93 -25.60 -3.46 -1.31
C ASN A 93 -25.22 -4.54 -0.29
N GLY A 94 -24.85 -4.16 0.94
CA GLY A 94 -24.43 -5.12 1.98
C GLY A 94 -23.09 -5.81 1.70
N ILE A 95 -22.30 -5.30 0.75
CA ILE A 95 -21.01 -5.87 0.39
C ILE A 95 -19.93 -5.26 1.28
N HIS A 96 -19.33 -6.09 2.14
CA HIS A 96 -18.28 -5.65 3.05
C HIS A 96 -16.90 -5.76 2.38
N LEU A 97 -16.34 -4.63 1.98
CA LEU A 97 -14.98 -4.51 1.47
C LEU A 97 -14.05 -4.06 2.60
N ASN A 98 -13.00 -4.82 2.86
CA ASN A 98 -11.96 -4.45 3.83
C ASN A 98 -10.70 -3.98 3.10
N VAL A 99 -10.87 -2.97 2.23
CA VAL A 99 -9.81 -2.43 1.38
C VAL A 99 -9.35 -1.10 1.96
N LYS A 100 -8.04 -0.93 2.11
CA LYS A 100 -7.44 0.37 2.45
C LYS A 100 -7.19 1.20 1.19
N VAL A 101 -7.53 2.48 1.24
CA VAL A 101 -7.33 3.40 0.11
C VAL A 101 -6.12 4.29 0.41
N TYR A 102 -5.21 4.38 -0.55
CA TYR A 102 -3.99 5.19 -0.47
C TYR A 102 -3.89 6.11 -1.69
N ALA A 103 -3.36 7.31 -1.49
CA ALA A 103 -3.19 8.33 -2.52
C ALA A 103 -1.70 8.62 -2.72
N VAL A 104 -1.24 8.57 -3.97
CA VAL A 104 0.14 8.88 -4.38
C VAL A 104 0.10 9.94 -5.46
N ASP A 105 0.65 11.11 -5.15
CA ASP A 105 0.82 12.20 -6.11
C ASP A 105 1.94 11.85 -7.10
N ILE A 106 1.59 11.82 -8.39
CA ILE A 106 2.49 11.49 -9.49
C ILE A 106 3.69 12.45 -9.60
N TYR A 107 3.58 13.71 -9.17
CA TYR A 107 4.70 14.66 -9.19
C TYR A 107 5.81 14.32 -8.19
N ARG A 108 5.48 13.55 -7.16
CA ARG A 108 6.42 13.07 -6.13
C ARG A 108 6.32 11.55 -6.00
N LEU A 109 6.20 10.86 -7.14
CA LEU A 109 5.94 9.43 -7.21
C LEU A 109 6.86 8.63 -6.28
N GLY A 110 8.17 8.84 -6.36
CA GLY A 110 9.16 8.10 -5.59
C GLY A 110 8.92 8.17 -4.08
N GLU A 111 9.04 9.36 -3.50
CA GLU A 111 8.88 9.60 -2.06
C GLU A 111 7.48 9.22 -1.56
N ARG A 112 6.43 9.57 -2.32
CA ARG A 112 5.03 9.31 -1.89
C ARG A 112 4.66 7.84 -1.98
N LEU A 113 5.18 7.13 -2.98
CA LEU A 113 5.00 5.68 -3.06
C LEU A 113 5.75 4.99 -1.92
N GLU A 114 6.98 5.42 -1.59
CA GLU A 114 7.72 4.90 -0.44
C GLU A 114 6.95 5.10 0.88
N GLU A 115 6.47 6.31 1.17
CA GLU A 115 5.64 6.58 2.35
C GLU A 115 4.39 5.69 2.40
N THR A 116 3.73 5.52 1.25
CA THR A 116 2.53 4.69 1.12
C THR A 116 2.82 3.22 1.37
N LEU A 117 3.92 2.70 0.80
CA LEU A 117 4.39 1.33 1.03
C LEU A 117 4.74 1.12 2.50
N ASN A 118 5.48 2.04 3.13
CA ASN A 118 5.81 1.95 4.56
C ASN A 118 4.54 1.83 5.42
N LEU A 119 3.50 2.61 5.10
CA LEU A 119 2.22 2.55 5.80
C LEU A 119 1.47 1.24 5.54
N ALA A 120 1.44 0.77 4.28
CA ALA A 120 0.78 -0.48 3.90
C ALA A 120 1.47 -1.68 4.56
N LEU A 121 2.80 -1.77 4.47
CA LEU A 121 3.60 -2.81 5.10
C LEU A 121 3.43 -2.80 6.62
N THR A 122 3.41 -1.62 7.25
CA THR A 122 3.14 -1.51 8.70
C THR A 122 1.74 -2.01 9.03
N THR A 123 0.73 -1.61 8.26
CA THR A 123 -0.66 -2.01 8.44
C THR A 123 -0.84 -3.52 8.29
N PHE A 124 -0.18 -4.13 7.31
CA PHE A 124 -0.33 -5.53 6.93
C PHE A 124 0.90 -6.39 7.20
N SER A 125 1.73 -6.04 8.18
CA SER A 125 3.03 -6.68 8.43
C SER A 125 2.99 -8.21 8.53
N SER A 126 1.92 -8.77 9.08
CA SER A 126 1.71 -10.22 9.18
C SER A 126 1.44 -10.94 7.85
N LYS A 127 1.09 -10.19 6.78
CA LYS A 127 0.86 -10.73 5.44
C LYS A 127 2.11 -10.69 4.56
N VAL A 128 3.08 -9.85 4.90
CA VAL A 128 4.26 -9.60 4.06
C VAL A 128 5.37 -10.59 4.38
N SER A 129 5.56 -10.90 5.65
CA SER A 129 6.67 -11.74 6.11
C SER A 129 6.29 -12.59 7.32
N SER A 130 7.01 -13.70 7.49
CA SER A 130 6.89 -14.62 8.61
C SER A 130 7.99 -14.45 9.66
N ILE A 131 8.77 -13.35 9.60
CA ILE A 131 9.79 -13.06 10.61
C ILE A 131 9.12 -12.93 11.99
N ASN A 132 9.78 -13.48 13.00
CA ASN A 132 9.31 -13.43 14.38
C ASN A 132 10.49 -13.36 15.37
N GLU A 133 11.32 -12.34 15.21
CA GLU A 133 12.52 -12.14 16.01
C GLU A 133 12.24 -11.18 17.17
N PRO A 134 12.64 -11.48 18.42
CA PRO A 134 12.44 -10.56 19.55
C PRO A 134 13.33 -9.31 19.44
N ASP A 135 12.78 -8.12 19.71
CA ASP A 135 13.49 -6.83 19.72
C ASP A 135 13.00 -5.92 20.85
N GLY A 136 13.50 -6.16 22.07
CA GLY A 136 13.28 -5.27 23.22
C GLY A 136 11.83 -5.14 23.74
N PRO A 137 11.63 -4.32 24.79
CA PRO A 137 10.33 -4.13 25.42
C PRO A 137 9.45 -3.10 24.68
N CYS A 138 8.14 -3.34 24.68
CA CYS A 138 7.14 -2.43 24.13
C CYS A 138 7.05 -1.14 24.95
N PRO A 139 7.10 0.04 24.31
CA PRO A 139 7.06 1.31 25.04
C PRO A 139 5.72 1.59 25.75
N GLN A 140 4.63 0.91 25.37
CA GLN A 140 3.31 1.12 25.99
C GLN A 140 3.01 0.14 27.14
N CYS A 141 3.40 -1.13 27.03
CA CYS A 141 3.01 -2.17 27.99
C CYS A 141 4.16 -3.00 28.56
N GLY A 142 5.41 -2.69 28.18
CA GLY A 142 6.63 -3.37 28.63
C GLY A 142 6.82 -4.81 28.12
N SER A 143 5.86 -5.36 27.37
CA SER A 143 5.94 -6.74 26.84
C SER A 143 6.88 -6.83 25.64
N GLN A 144 7.45 -8.01 25.36
CA GLN A 144 8.37 -8.23 24.25
C GLN A 144 7.78 -7.76 22.91
N MET A 145 8.53 -6.97 22.15
CA MET A 145 8.23 -6.66 20.76
C MET A 145 8.90 -7.68 19.84
N PHE A 146 8.30 -7.91 18.68
CA PHE A 146 8.82 -8.82 17.66
C PHE A 146 8.93 -8.09 16.33
N ILE A 147 10.06 -8.28 15.65
CA ILE A 147 10.24 -7.89 14.26
C ILE A 147 9.38 -8.82 13.41
N LYS A 148 8.49 -8.23 12.61
CA LYS A 148 7.57 -8.93 11.70
C LYS A 148 7.92 -8.71 10.23
N TYR A 149 8.79 -7.76 9.94
CA TYR A 149 9.27 -7.46 8.60
C TYR A 149 10.65 -6.81 8.71
N ARG A 150 11.54 -7.17 7.80
CA ARG A 150 12.87 -6.56 7.61
C ARG A 150 13.19 -6.58 6.13
N HIS A 151 13.56 -5.42 5.57
CA HIS A 151 13.98 -5.32 4.17
C HIS A 151 15.02 -4.23 3.98
N ALA A 152 16.07 -4.52 3.20
CA ALA A 152 17.09 -3.55 2.85
C ALA A 152 16.82 -3.01 1.43
N HIS A 153 16.82 -1.69 1.26
CA HIS A 153 16.60 -1.04 -0.02
C HIS A 153 17.26 0.35 -0.03
N LYS A 154 17.37 0.98 -1.20
CA LYS A 154 17.76 2.38 -1.29
C LYS A 154 16.53 3.24 -1.07
N SER A 155 16.53 4.06 -0.02
CA SER A 155 15.42 5.00 0.23
C SER A 155 15.48 6.14 -0.78
N LEU A 156 14.32 6.52 -1.30
CA LEU A 156 14.10 7.71 -2.13
C LEU A 156 13.88 8.95 -1.26
N ILE A 157 13.46 8.77 0.00
CA ILE A 157 13.29 9.88 0.97
C ILE A 157 14.64 10.30 1.54
N TYR A 158 15.47 9.34 1.92
CA TYR A 158 16.79 9.60 2.53
C TYR A 158 17.95 9.55 1.53
N GLU A 159 17.69 9.10 0.29
CA GLU A 159 18.67 8.93 -0.80
C GLU A 159 19.83 7.97 -0.50
N GLU A 160 19.75 7.21 0.59
CA GLU A 160 20.77 6.28 1.08
C GLU A 160 20.24 4.84 1.25
N PRO A 161 21.12 3.82 1.29
CA PRO A 161 20.73 2.48 1.67
C PRO A 161 20.21 2.44 3.11
N VAL A 162 19.00 1.90 3.28
CA VAL A 162 18.36 1.76 4.58
C VAL A 162 17.88 0.33 4.82
N ILE A 163 17.79 -0.04 6.09
CA ILE A 163 17.10 -1.24 6.55
C ILE A 163 15.80 -0.80 7.23
N GLU A 164 14.69 -1.22 6.64
CA GLU A 164 13.35 -1.02 7.15
C GLU A 164 12.96 -2.21 8.04
N GLU A 165 12.44 -1.94 9.23
CA GLU A 165 11.93 -2.95 10.15
C GLU A 165 10.55 -2.55 10.68
N ILE A 166 9.64 -3.52 10.77
CA ILE A 166 8.35 -3.33 11.44
C ILE A 166 8.32 -4.19 12.67
N LEU A 167 8.20 -3.54 13.82
CA LEU A 167 8.11 -4.17 15.12
C LEU A 167 6.66 -4.19 15.59
N VAL A 168 6.21 -5.30 16.13
CA VAL A 168 4.84 -5.46 16.63
C VAL A 168 4.87 -6.00 18.05
N CYS A 169 4.13 -5.35 18.95
CA CYS A 169 3.78 -5.93 20.24
C CYS A 169 2.46 -6.67 20.12
N GLU A 170 2.47 -8.00 20.25
CA GLU A 170 1.25 -8.81 20.11
C GLU A 170 0.24 -8.62 21.25
N LYS A 171 0.68 -8.04 22.39
CA LYS A 171 -0.19 -7.81 23.56
C LYS A 171 -1.07 -6.58 23.41
N CYS A 172 -0.51 -5.45 22.97
CA CYS A 172 -1.25 -4.18 22.82
C CYS A 172 -1.40 -3.74 21.36
N MET A 173 -0.93 -4.56 20.41
CA MET A 173 -0.99 -4.34 18.97
C MET A 173 -0.30 -3.07 18.46
N ILE A 174 0.56 -2.44 19.28
CA ILE A 174 1.43 -1.37 18.79
C ILE A 174 2.31 -1.90 17.68
N LYS A 175 2.41 -1.09 16.62
CA LYS A 175 3.35 -1.28 15.53
C LYS A 175 4.30 -0.09 15.49
N ILE A 176 5.58 -0.37 15.37
CA ILE A 176 6.63 0.63 15.21
C ILE A 176 7.30 0.36 13.87
N HIS A 177 7.28 1.36 13.01
CA HIS A 177 8.08 1.38 11.81
C HIS A 177 9.42 2.03 12.12
N ARG A 178 10.52 1.28 11.94
CA ARG A 178 11.89 1.69 12.25
C ARG A 178 12.73 1.65 10.98
N VAL A 179 13.34 2.78 10.64
CA VAL A 179 14.29 2.90 9.53
C VAL A 179 15.69 3.09 10.12
N LYS A 180 16.67 2.31 9.66
CA LYS A 180 18.08 2.41 10.04
C LYS A 180 18.93 2.68 8.79
N ALA A 181 19.83 3.66 8.85
CA ALA A 181 20.87 3.81 7.84
C ALA A 181 21.81 2.59 7.88
N GLN A 182 22.26 2.14 6.70
CA GLN A 182 23.17 1.00 6.57
C GLN A 182 24.64 1.42 6.64
#